data_AF-A0A1W0WXV3-F1
#
_entry.id   AF-A0A1W0WXV3-F1
#
_cell.length_a   1.000
_cell.length_b   1.000
_cell.length_c   1.000
_cell.angle_alpha   90.00
_cell.angle_beta   90.00
_cell.angle_gamma   90.00
#
_symmetry.space_group_name_H-M   'P 1'
#
loop_
_entity.id
_entity.type
_entity.pdbx_description
1 polymer ?
#
loop_
_entity_poly.entity_id
_entity_poly.type
_entity_poly.pdbx_seq_one_letter_code
_entity_poly.pdbx_strand_id
1 'polypeptide(L)'
;MTRTFSQQTDVWSYGVLMWEIYSMGHAPFAGSDVAKLSAHGFADWLMEGHQMCRPTHAVLKVYELMRSCWCLDPDGRPTFATLEELLDNELLDSSPLSPYLCLEEKPDIFRELDDKINECMALD
;
A
#
# COMPACT_ATOMS: atom_id res chain seq x y z
N MET A 1 5.41 27.31 3.84
CA MET A 1 4.41 26.27 3.52
C MET A 1 3.93 25.66 4.83
N THR A 2 2.64 25.77 5.13
CA THR A 2 2.03 25.09 6.28
C THR A 2 1.85 23.60 5.95
N ARG A 3 2.15 22.71 6.91
CA ARG A 3 1.90 21.27 6.75
C ARG A 3 0.41 21.01 6.92
N THR A 4 -0.28 20.69 5.83
CA THR A 4 -1.72 20.39 5.84
C THR A 4 -1.89 18.89 5.70
N PHE A 5 -2.60 18.28 6.65
CA PHE A 5 -2.95 16.86 6.64
C PHE A 5 -4.45 16.72 6.42
N SER A 6 -4.85 15.72 5.65
CA SER A 6 -6.25 15.43 5.33
C SER A 6 -6.41 13.96 4.94
N GLN A 7 -7.64 13.49 4.76
CA GLN A 7 -7.88 12.17 4.20
C GLN A 7 -7.15 11.95 2.86
N GLN A 8 -7.00 13.00 2.05
CA GLN A 8 -6.27 12.90 0.77
C GLN A 8 -4.76 12.70 0.96
N THR A 9 -4.17 13.15 2.08
CA THR A 9 -2.76 12.82 2.40
C THR A 9 -2.62 11.37 2.82
N ASP A 10 -3.65 10.79 3.43
CA ASP A 10 -3.69 9.35 3.75
C ASP A 10 -3.86 8.51 2.48
N VAL A 11 -4.68 8.95 1.52
CA VAL A 11 -4.80 8.31 0.20
C VAL A 11 -3.46 8.22 -0.52
N TRP A 12 -2.65 9.28 -0.48
CA TRP A 12 -1.29 9.24 -1.04
C TRP A 12 -0.45 8.15 -0.38
N SER A 13 -0.47 8.11 0.95
CA SER A 13 0.28 7.12 1.75
C SER A 13 -0.23 5.70 1.50
N TYR A 14 -1.52 5.53 1.27
CA TYR A 14 -2.12 4.25 0.85
C TYR A 14 -1.60 3.80 -0.53
N GLY A 15 -1.40 4.73 -1.47
CA GLY A 15 -0.72 4.43 -2.73
C GLY A 15 0.71 3.88 -2.52
N VAL A 16 1.46 4.46 -1.58
CA VAL A 16 2.79 3.95 -1.20
C VAL A 16 2.69 2.57 -0.57
N LEU A 17 1.73 2.36 0.34
CA LEU A 17 1.48 1.06 0.97
C LEU A 17 1.16 -0.03 -0.06
N MET A 18 0.30 0.27 -1.04
CA MET A 18 0.02 -0.66 -2.14
C MET A 18 1.31 -1.00 -2.90
N TRP A 19 2.16 -0.01 -3.18
CA TRP A 19 3.46 -0.25 -3.82
C TRP A 19 4.36 -1.15 -2.97
N GLU A 20 4.42 -0.96 -1.65
CA GLU A 20 5.18 -1.80 -0.71
C GLU A 20 4.67 -3.24 -0.72
N ILE A 21 3.35 -3.45 -0.69
CA ILE A 21 2.72 -4.79 -0.77
C ILE A 21 3.12 -5.50 -2.06
N TYR A 22 2.92 -4.86 -3.21
CA TYR A 22 3.17 -5.47 -4.52
C TYR A 22 4.66 -5.55 -4.90
N SER A 23 5.53 -4.86 -4.16
CA SER A 23 6.98 -5.02 -4.28
C SER A 23 7.56 -6.04 -3.31
N MET A 24 6.71 -6.76 -2.54
CA MET A 24 7.15 -7.73 -1.51
C MET A 24 7.96 -7.08 -0.37
N GLY A 25 7.54 -5.87 0.05
CA GLY A 25 8.14 -5.16 1.18
C GLY A 25 9.45 -4.46 0.86
N HIS A 26 9.73 -4.17 -0.42
CA HIS A 26 10.86 -3.30 -0.77
C HIS A 26 10.64 -1.89 -0.22
N ALA A 27 11.73 -1.22 0.15
CA ALA A 27 11.63 0.17 0.58
C ALA A 27 11.26 1.08 -0.62
N PRO A 28 10.29 2.00 -0.45
CA PRO A 28 9.95 2.99 -1.46
C PRO A 28 11.18 3.76 -1.93
N PHE A 29 11.32 3.96 -3.24
CA PHE A 29 12.45 4.67 -3.86
C PHE A 29 13.85 4.06 -3.57
N ALA A 30 13.94 2.82 -3.09
CA ALA A 30 15.22 2.16 -2.82
C ALA A 30 16.13 2.13 -4.05
N GLY A 31 17.42 2.44 -3.85
CA GLY A 31 18.42 2.42 -4.91
C GLY A 31 18.39 3.60 -5.88
N SER A 32 17.44 4.52 -5.73
CA SER A 32 17.42 5.78 -6.50
C SER A 32 18.21 6.88 -5.78
N ASP A 33 18.81 7.81 -6.53
CA ASP A 33 19.46 8.99 -5.94
C ASP A 33 18.47 9.90 -5.21
N VAL A 34 17.18 9.72 -5.47
CA VAL A 34 16.05 10.42 -4.84
C VAL A 34 15.99 10.16 -3.33
N ALA A 35 16.40 8.97 -2.87
CA ALA A 35 16.41 8.63 -1.44
C ALA A 35 17.40 9.50 -0.61
N LYS A 36 18.35 10.18 -1.27
CA LYS A 36 19.32 11.09 -0.62
C LYS A 36 18.88 12.55 -0.65
N LEU A 37 17.77 12.87 -1.32
CA LEU A 37 17.28 14.24 -1.42
C LEU A 37 16.79 14.75 -0.07
N SER A 38 16.94 16.06 0.14
CA SER A 38 16.24 16.72 1.24
C SER A 38 14.74 16.62 1.02
N ALA A 39 13.93 16.81 2.07
CA ALA A 39 12.48 16.82 1.94
C ALA A 39 11.97 17.83 0.88
N HIS A 40 12.67 18.96 0.71
CA HIS A 40 12.34 19.95 -0.32
C HIS A 40 12.71 19.45 -1.72
N GLY A 41 13.91 18.92 -1.91
CA GLY A 41 14.33 18.36 -3.20
C GLY A 41 13.50 17.16 -3.63
N PHE A 42 13.03 16.35 -2.67
CA PHE A 42 12.09 15.27 -2.93
C PHE A 42 10.73 15.81 -3.39
N ALA A 43 10.23 16.88 -2.78
CA ALA A 43 9.00 17.52 -3.20
C ALA A 43 9.11 18.12 -4.61
N ASP A 44 10.24 18.76 -4.94
CA ASP A 44 10.49 19.31 -6.27
C ASP A 44 10.53 18.20 -7.33
N TRP A 45 11.22 17.10 -7.03
CA TRP A 45 11.26 15.91 -7.89
C TRP A 45 9.86 15.32 -8.14
N LEU A 46 9.00 15.26 -7.13
CA LEU A 46 7.60 14.84 -7.30
C LEU A 46 6.80 15.84 -8.17
N MET A 47 7.01 17.14 -7.98
CA MET A 47 6.33 18.20 -8.76
C MET A 47 6.72 18.20 -10.24
N GLU A 48 7.90 17.68 -10.58
CA GLU A 48 8.34 17.44 -11.97
C GLU A 48 7.61 16.25 -12.63
N GLY A 49 6.72 15.56 -11.89
CA GLY A 49 5.91 14.46 -12.39
C GLY A 49 6.57 13.10 -12.25
N HIS A 50 7.69 13.01 -11.53
CA HIS A 50 8.32 11.75 -11.25
C HIS A 50 7.55 10.95 -10.18
N GLN A 51 7.48 9.63 -10.37
CA GLN A 51 6.79 8.69 -9.50
C GLN A 51 7.54 7.34 -9.44
N MET A 52 7.18 6.48 -8.49
CA MET A 52 7.72 5.12 -8.44
C MET A 52 7.32 4.31 -9.68
N CYS A 53 8.22 3.46 -10.15
CA CYS A 53 7.92 2.52 -11.23
C CYS A 53 6.91 1.46 -10.76
N ARG A 54 6.26 0.79 -11.72
CA ARG A 54 5.36 -0.33 -11.44
C ARG A 54 6.12 -1.43 -10.68
N PRO A 55 5.66 -1.87 -9.51
CA PRO A 55 6.31 -2.96 -8.79
C PRO A 55 6.08 -4.29 -9.52
N THR A 56 6.98 -5.25 -9.32
CA THR A 56 7.07 -6.50 -10.10
C THR A 56 5.76 -7.27 -10.17
N HIS A 57 5.00 -7.32 -9.07
CA HIS A 57 3.80 -8.15 -8.96
C HIS A 57 2.49 -7.40 -9.17
N ALA A 58 2.51 -6.07 -9.35
CA ALA A 58 1.29 -5.32 -9.63
C ALA A 58 0.91 -5.46 -11.10
N VAL A 59 -0.33 -5.88 -11.38
CA VAL A 59 -0.91 -5.74 -12.72
C VAL A 59 -1.04 -4.25 -13.10
N LEU A 60 -1.13 -3.96 -14.40
CA LEU A 60 -1.14 -2.58 -14.90
C LEU A 60 -2.24 -1.74 -14.24
N LYS A 61 -3.43 -2.33 -14.06
CA LYS A 61 -4.61 -1.67 -13.53
C LYS A 61 -4.49 -1.28 -12.05
N VAL A 62 -3.92 -2.16 -11.23
CA VAL A 62 -3.55 -1.85 -9.85
C VAL A 62 -2.48 -0.74 -9.80
N TYR A 63 -1.51 -0.75 -10.72
CA TYR A 63 -0.52 0.34 -10.79
C TYR A 63 -1.15 1.67 -11.20
N GLU A 64 -2.11 1.68 -12.12
CA GLU A 64 -2.88 2.88 -12.45
C GLU A 64 -3.63 3.43 -11.24
N LEU A 65 -4.18 2.53 -10.39
CA LEU A 65 -4.78 2.90 -9.11
C LEU A 65 -3.76 3.56 -8.18
N MET A 66 -2.57 2.96 -8.02
CA MET A 66 -1.48 3.57 -7.23
C MET A 66 -1.14 4.97 -7.74
N ARG A 67 -1.02 5.16 -9.05
CA ARG A 67 -0.72 6.48 -9.63
C ARG A 67 -1.84 7.50 -9.39
N SER A 68 -3.09 7.08 -9.37
CA SER A 68 -4.23 7.96 -9.07
C SER A 68 -4.16 8.50 -7.63
N CYS A 69 -3.67 7.69 -6.68
CA CYS A 69 -3.39 8.14 -5.31
C CYS A 69 -2.29 9.19 -5.25
N TRP A 70 -1.35 9.18 -6.21
CA TRP A 70 -0.22 10.10 -6.29
C TRP A 70 -0.50 11.33 -7.16
N CYS A 71 -1.76 11.72 -7.32
CA CYS A 71 -2.11 12.97 -7.97
C CYS A 71 -1.57 14.16 -7.14
N LEU A 72 -0.91 15.12 -7.80
CA LEU A 72 -0.42 16.34 -7.14
C LEU A 72 -1.58 17.19 -6.61
N ASP A 73 -2.70 17.21 -7.33
CA ASP A 73 -3.95 17.80 -6.88
C ASP A 73 -4.65 16.85 -5.89
N PRO A 74 -4.84 17.24 -4.61
CA PRO A 74 -5.55 16.43 -3.64
C PRO A 74 -6.97 16.06 -4.08
N ASP A 75 -7.69 16.95 -4.77
CA ASP A 75 -9.08 16.70 -5.19
C ASP A 75 -9.16 15.73 -6.38
N GLY A 76 -8.04 15.54 -7.11
CA GLY A 76 -7.91 14.54 -8.16
C GLY A 76 -7.62 13.12 -7.66
N ARG A 77 -7.42 12.92 -6.35
CA ARG A 77 -7.18 11.60 -5.75
C ARG A 77 -8.51 10.89 -5.45
N PRO A 78 -8.59 9.57 -5.64
CA PRO A 78 -9.80 8.80 -5.31
C PRO A 78 -10.08 8.84 -3.81
N THR A 79 -11.34 8.63 -3.44
CA THR A 79 -11.71 8.39 -2.04
C THR A 79 -11.43 6.94 -1.66
N PHE A 80 -11.32 6.63 -0.36
CA PHE A 80 -11.19 5.24 0.08
C PHE A 80 -12.35 4.34 -0.38
N ALA A 81 -13.57 4.85 -0.43
CA ALA A 81 -14.72 4.10 -0.97
C ALA A 81 -14.53 3.75 -2.46
N THR A 82 -13.96 4.68 -3.24
CA THR A 82 -13.64 4.42 -4.65
C THR A 82 -12.50 3.42 -4.79
N LEU A 83 -11.49 3.50 -3.92
CA LEU A 83 -10.37 2.56 -3.90
C LEU A 83 -10.81 1.13 -3.57
N GLU A 84 -11.69 0.97 -2.58
CA GLU A 84 -12.30 -0.30 -2.19
C GLU A 84 -13.03 -0.94 -3.37
N GLU A 85 -13.95 -0.20 -4.00
CA GLU A 85 -14.71 -0.70 -5.16
C GLU A 85 -13.80 -1.10 -6.33
N LEU A 86 -12.77 -0.29 -6.63
CA LEU A 86 -11.84 -0.59 -7.71
C LEU A 86 -10.98 -1.81 -7.41
N LEU A 87 -10.48 -1.96 -6.17
CA LEU A 87 -9.72 -3.13 -5.77
C LEU A 87 -10.58 -4.40 -5.80
N ASP A 88 -11.83 -4.32 -5.33
CA ASP A 88 -12.79 -5.42 -5.36
C ASP A 88 -13.01 -5.94 -6.77
N ASN A 89 -13.24 -5.05 -7.72
CA ASN A 89 -13.39 -5.46 -9.11
C ASN A 89 -12.14 -6.17 -9.64
N GLU A 90 -10.94 -5.64 -9.37
CA GLU A 90 -9.70 -6.25 -9.85
C GLU A 90 -9.40 -7.61 -9.20
N LEU A 91 -9.71 -7.77 -7.91
CA LEU A 91 -9.37 -8.98 -7.17
C LEU A 91 -10.39 -10.09 -7.39
N LEU A 92 -11.66 -9.75 -7.62
CA LEU A 92 -12.70 -10.70 -8.03
C LEU A 92 -12.52 -11.20 -9.46
N ASP A 93 -12.02 -10.38 -10.38
CA ASP A 93 -11.75 -10.80 -11.78
C ASP A 93 -10.51 -11.73 -11.90
N SER A 94 -9.58 -11.65 -10.95
CA SER A 94 -8.33 -12.41 -10.99
C SER A 94 -8.44 -13.89 -10.55
N SER A 95 -9.57 -14.30 -9.95
CA SER A 95 -9.82 -15.69 -9.55
C SER A 95 -11.31 -16.03 -9.51
N PRO A 96 -11.80 -17.08 -10.23
CA PRO A 96 -13.15 -17.59 -10.04
C PRO A 96 -13.36 -18.23 -8.64
N LEU A 97 -12.30 -18.30 -7.83
CA LEU A 97 -12.29 -18.70 -6.43
C LEU A 97 -11.41 -17.73 -5.63
N SER A 98 -11.88 -16.53 -5.33
CA SER A 98 -11.48 -15.87 -4.07
C SER A 98 -12.48 -14.80 -3.65
N PRO A 99 -13.29 -15.05 -2.60
CA PRO A 99 -13.80 -14.01 -1.72
C PRO A 99 -12.62 -13.52 -0.88
N TYR A 100 -11.68 -12.83 -1.53
CA TYR A 100 -10.41 -12.26 -1.06
C TYR A 100 -9.41 -13.12 -0.29
N LEU A 101 -9.82 -13.90 0.69
CA LEU A 101 -8.96 -14.66 1.58
C LEU A 101 -9.91 -15.55 2.37
N CYS A 102 -10.10 -16.78 1.94
CA CYS A 102 -10.70 -17.79 2.82
C CYS A 102 -9.66 -18.13 3.91
N LEU A 103 -9.47 -17.22 4.87
CA LEU A 103 -8.64 -17.41 6.07
C LEU A 103 -9.28 -18.37 7.07
N GLU A 104 -10.52 -18.74 6.84
CA GLU A 104 -11.19 -19.83 7.53
C GLU A 104 -11.14 -21.00 6.55
N GLU A 105 -10.27 -21.99 6.72
CA GLU A 105 -10.55 -23.09 7.63
C GLU A 105 -9.30 -23.56 8.39
N LYS A 106 -8.89 -22.88 9.48
CA LYS A 106 -8.41 -23.55 10.71
C LYS A 106 -8.61 -22.63 11.91
N PRO A 107 -9.73 -22.74 12.66
CA PRO A 107 -10.02 -21.88 13.81
C PRO A 107 -9.02 -21.97 14.97
N ASP A 108 -8.03 -22.87 14.92
CA ASP A 108 -7.15 -23.18 16.04
C ASP A 108 -5.66 -22.82 15.85
N ILE A 109 -5.20 -22.33 14.69
CA ILE A 109 -3.76 -22.06 14.46
C ILE A 109 -3.25 -20.92 15.34
N PHE A 110 -3.95 -19.79 15.36
CA PHE A 110 -3.53 -18.63 16.13
C PHE A 110 -3.64 -18.87 17.62
N ARG A 111 -4.64 -19.65 18.04
CA ARG A 111 -4.81 -20.03 19.44
C ARG A 111 -3.70 -20.95 19.94
N GLU A 112 -3.27 -21.94 19.16
CA GLU A 112 -2.08 -22.74 19.50
C GLU A 112 -0.81 -21.89 19.58
N LEU A 113 -0.70 -20.88 18.72
CA LEU A 113 0.45 -19.98 18.72
C LEU A 113 0.44 -19.05 19.95
N ASP A 114 -0.72 -18.51 20.29
CA ASP A 114 -0.93 -17.68 21.47
C ASP A 114 -0.69 -18.48 22.77
N ASP A 115 -1.16 -19.72 22.83
CA ASP A 115 -0.92 -20.63 23.95
C ASP A 115 0.58 -20.93 24.11
N LYS A 116 1.30 -21.19 22.99
CA LYS A 116 2.76 -21.36 23.00
C LYS A 116 3.52 -20.11 23.43
N ILE A 117 3.09 -18.94 22.96
CA ILE A 117 3.68 -17.66 23.37
C ILE A 117 3.49 -17.45 24.87
N ASN A 118 2.30 -17.69 25.39
CA ASN A 118 1.99 -17.54 26.81
C ASN A 118 2.75 -18.55 27.68
N GLU A 119 2.91 -19.80 27.24
CA GLU A 119 3.77 -20.79 27.92
C GLU A 119 5.24 -20.35 27.94
N CYS A 120 5.75 -19.80 26.84
CA CYS A 120 7.10 -19.23 26.80
C CYS A 120 7.27 -18.03 27.72
N MET A 121 6.22 -17.21 27.90
CA MET A 121 6.25 -16.04 28.79
C MET A 121 6.01 -16.37 30.27
N ALA A 122 5.54 -17.58 30.59
CA ALA A 122 5.28 -18.02 31.97
C ALA A 122 6.48 -18.73 32.64
N LEU A 123 7.63 -18.78 31.97
CA LEU A 123 8.86 -19.44 32.44
C LEU A 123 9.90 -18.49 33.07
N ASP A 124 9.56 -17.22 33.30
CA ASP A 124 10.36 -16.23 34.05
C ASP A 124 9.73 -15.89 35.42
#